data_AF-M6HG37-F1
#
_entry.id   AF-M6HG37-F1
#
_cell.length_a   1.000
_cell.length_b   1.000
_cell.length_c   1.000
_cell.angle_alpha   90.00
_cell.angle_beta   90.00
_cell.angle_gamma   90.00
#
_symmetry.space_group_name_H-M   'P 1'
#
loop_
_entity.id
_entity.type
_entity.pdbx_description
1 polymer ?
#
loop_
_entity_poly.entity_id
_entity_poly.type
_entity_poly.pdbx_seq_one_letter_code
_entity_poly.pdbx_strand_id
1 'polypeptide(L)'
;MDSKYFQILSGVVQQVVPGSIVTPFLSPGTTDSSYLRMAGFKCYGLIPALMTSEEIDGIHGKNESTTIEHLKTGIEILHRTVLEFNNAP
;
A
#
# COMPACT_ATOMS: atom_id res chain seq x y z
N MET A 1 14.06 1.10 6.61
CA MET A 1 13.03 2.07 6.19
C MET A 1 13.63 3.21 5.38
N ASP A 2 14.90 3.06 5.00
CA ASP A 2 15.74 4.15 4.50
C ASP A 2 15.85 4.09 2.97
N SER A 3 14.97 3.34 2.31
CA SER A 3 14.94 3.29 0.85
C SER A 3 14.15 4.48 0.31
N LYS A 4 14.62 5.07 -0.80
CA LYS A 4 13.92 6.12 -1.54
C LYS A 4 12.46 5.76 -1.77
N TYR A 5 12.21 4.51 -2.18
CA TYR A 5 10.85 4.03 -2.42
C TYR A 5 9.97 4.02 -1.16
N PHE A 6 10.49 3.54 -0.02
CA PHE A 6 9.74 3.57 1.24
C PHE A 6 9.43 5.00 1.69
N GLN A 7 10.41 5.92 1.59
CA GLN A 7 10.23 7.32 1.99
C GLN A 7 9.17 8.02 1.14
N ILE A 8 9.20 7.82 -0.19
CA ILE A 8 8.20 8.39 -1.11
C ILE A 8 6.82 7.81 -0.83
N LEU A 9 6.69 6.48 -0.74
CA LEU A 9 5.40 5.84 -0.46
C LEU A 9 4.82 6.31 0.89
N SER A 10 5.66 6.40 1.93
CA SER A 10 5.25 6.89 3.25
C SER A 10 4.77 8.34 3.19
N GLY A 11 5.51 9.21 2.48
CA GLY A 11 5.17 10.61 2.31
C GLY A 11 3.85 10.80 1.56
N VAL A 12 3.65 10.06 0.46
CA VAL A 12 2.40 10.09 -0.31
C VAL A 12 1.22 9.63 0.53
N VAL A 13 1.35 8.53 1.29
CA VAL A 13 0.29 8.06 2.19
C VAL A 13 -0.10 9.15 3.19
N GLN A 14 0.87 9.84 3.80
CA GLN A 14 0.60 10.91 4.76
C GLN A 14 -0.01 12.17 4.13
N GLN A 15 0.27 12.44 2.86
CA GLN A 15 -0.33 13.54 2.11
C GLN A 15 -1.78 13.24 1.69
N VAL A 16 -2.06 11.99 1.26
CA VAL A 16 -3.41 11.57 0.86
C VAL A 16 -4.30 11.32 2.08
N VAL A 17 -3.74 10.79 3.17
CA VAL A 17 -4.43 10.51 4.43
C VAL A 17 -3.73 11.26 5.56
N PRO A 18 -4.08 12.55 5.79
CA PRO A 18 -3.48 13.35 6.86
C PRO A 18 -3.66 12.71 8.24
N GLY A 19 -2.58 12.70 9.03
CA GLY A 19 -2.57 12.09 10.36
C GLY A 19 -2.39 10.58 10.39
N SER A 20 -2.23 9.92 9.24
CA SER A 20 -1.90 8.50 9.17
C SER A 20 -0.51 8.19 9.78
N ILE A 21 -0.40 7.02 10.40
CA ILE A 21 0.84 6.51 10.97
C ILE A 21 1.38 5.42 10.05
N VAL A 22 2.61 5.59 9.58
CA VAL A 22 3.31 4.57 8.82
C VAL A 22 4.08 3.68 9.79
N THR A 23 3.77 2.38 9.77
CA THR A 23 4.37 1.37 10.65
C THR A 23 4.69 0.11 9.85
N PRO A 24 5.75 -0.64 10.20
CA PRO A 24 6.04 -1.91 9.55
C PRO A 24 4.94 -2.94 9.85
N PHE A 25 4.51 -3.65 8.81
CA PHE A 25 3.56 -4.75 8.91
C PHE A 25 4.11 -5.97 8.16
N LEU A 26 4.03 -7.14 8.80
CA LEU A 26 4.33 -8.41 8.17
C LEU A 26 3.01 -9.09 7.78
N SER A 27 2.72 -9.14 6.48
CA SER A 27 1.57 -9.89 5.99
C SER A 27 1.74 -11.38 6.27
N PRO A 28 0.70 -12.07 6.78
CA PRO A 28 0.73 -13.52 6.99
C PRO A 28 0.73 -14.31 5.68
N GLY A 29 0.30 -13.69 4.57
CA GLY A 29 0.19 -14.31 3.26
C GLY A 29 1.45 -14.15 2.40
N THR A 30 1.73 -15.16 1.58
CA THR A 30 2.72 -15.05 0.49
C THR A 30 2.14 -14.22 -0.65
N THR A 31 2.96 -13.35 -1.24
CA THR A 31 2.63 -12.56 -2.43
C THR A 31 3.75 -12.69 -3.46
N ASP A 32 3.53 -12.19 -4.67
CA ASP A 32 4.57 -12.11 -5.72
C ASP A 32 5.83 -11.40 -5.25
N SER A 33 5.71 -10.49 -4.28
CA SER A 33 6.84 -9.81 -3.66
C SER A 33 7.84 -10.78 -3.03
N SER A 34 7.44 -11.97 -2.59
CA SER A 34 8.37 -12.99 -2.10
C SER A 34 9.32 -13.47 -3.19
N TYR A 35 8.81 -13.72 -4.40
CA TYR A 35 9.62 -14.16 -5.53
C TYR A 35 10.42 -13.00 -6.13
N LEU A 36 9.82 -11.81 -6.25
CA LEU A 36 10.52 -10.61 -6.75
C LEU A 36 11.70 -10.22 -5.85
N ARG A 37 11.55 -10.33 -4.53
CA ARG A 37 12.66 -10.12 -3.59
C ARG A 37 13.79 -11.14 -3.79
N MET A 38 13.47 -12.42 -4.07
CA MET A 38 14.50 -13.42 -4.41
C MET A 38 15.24 -13.08 -5.71
N ALA A 39 14.57 -12.46 -6.67
CA ALA A 39 15.16 -11.97 -7.91
C ALA A 39 15.96 -10.65 -7.76
N GLY A 40 16.08 -10.11 -6.54
CA GLY A 40 16.86 -8.90 -6.24
C GLY A 40 16.09 -7.59 -6.30
N PHE A 41 14.76 -7.62 -6.53
CA PHE A 41 13.94 -6.41 -6.50
C PHE A 41 13.63 -5.96 -5.06
N LYS A 42 13.58 -4.65 -4.86
CA LYS A 42 13.06 -4.06 -3.61
C LYS A 42 11.53 -3.94 -3.75
N CYS A 43 10.79 -4.65 -2.90
CA CYS A 43 9.33 -4.66 -2.93
C CYS A 43 8.78 -4.39 -1.53
N TYR A 44 7.69 -3.62 -1.45
CA TYR A 44 6.92 -3.41 -0.24
C TYR A 44 5.45 -3.70 -0.52
N GLY A 45 4.79 -4.37 0.42
CA GLY A 45 3.34 -4.54 0.39
C GLY A 45 2.64 -3.27 0.87
N LEU A 46 1.51 -2.96 0.27
CA LEU A 46 0.65 -1.85 0.63
C LEU A 46 -0.81 -2.31 0.58
N ILE A 47 -1.57 -1.96 1.62
CA ILE A 47 -3.03 -2.03 1.62
C ILE A 47 -3.50 -0.57 1.56
N PRO A 48 -3.90 -0.05 0.39
CA PRO A 48 -4.10 1.38 0.21
C PRO A 48 -5.57 1.77 0.51
N ALA A 49 -6.08 1.32 1.66
CA ALA A 49 -7.46 1.53 2.09
C ALA A 49 -7.55 1.57 3.63
N LEU A 50 -8.51 2.35 4.15
CA LEU A 50 -8.84 2.43 5.58
C LEU A 50 -9.93 1.43 5.93
N MET A 51 -9.61 0.14 5.78
CA MET A 51 -10.60 -0.92 5.84
C MET A 51 -11.27 -1.02 7.21
N THR A 52 -12.58 -1.20 7.18
CA THR A 52 -13.38 -1.58 8.35
C THR A 52 -13.07 -3.03 8.77
N SER A 53 -13.45 -3.42 9.98
CA SER A 53 -13.32 -4.82 10.42
C SER A 53 -14.09 -5.79 9.52
N GLU A 54 -15.26 -5.40 9.02
CA GLU A 54 -16.06 -6.22 8.10
C GLU A 54 -15.35 -6.42 6.75
N GLU A 55 -14.73 -5.37 6.20
CA GLU A 55 -13.92 -5.49 4.97
C GLU A 55 -12.70 -6.38 5.19
N ILE A 56 -12.03 -6.30 6.35
CA ILE A 56 -10.89 -7.17 6.71
C ILE A 56 -11.33 -8.63 6.82
N ASP A 57 -12.42 -8.90 7.53
CA ASP A 57 -12.96 -10.25 7.72
C ASP A 57 -13.48 -10.85 6.41
N GLY A 58 -13.86 -10.00 5.46
CA GLY A 58 -14.32 -10.37 4.13
C GLY A 58 -13.22 -10.79 3.16
N ILE A 59 -11.94 -10.55 3.46
CA ILE A 59 -10.82 -10.91 2.57
C ILE A 59 -10.81 -12.44 2.36
N HIS A 60 -10.83 -12.88 1.10
CA HIS A 60 -10.98 -14.29 0.69
C HIS A 60 -12.32 -14.93 1.06
N GLY A 61 -13.31 -14.14 1.48
CA GLY A 61 -14.65 -14.58 1.84
C GLY A 61 -15.65 -14.51 0.68
N LYS A 62 -16.89 -14.94 0.95
CA LYS A 62 -18.00 -14.69 0.02
C LYS A 62 -18.39 -13.21 0.09
N ASN A 63 -18.64 -12.60 -1.06
CA ASN A 63 -19.00 -11.19 -1.17
C ASN A 63 -17.91 -10.23 -0.64
N GLU A 64 -16.64 -10.61 -0.79
CA GLU A 64 -15.51 -9.68 -0.60
C GLU A 64 -15.79 -8.38 -1.37
N SER A 65 -15.70 -7.25 -0.68
CA SER A 65 -16.06 -5.95 -1.24
C SER A 65 -15.24 -4.84 -0.60
N THR A 66 -15.26 -3.67 -1.22
CA THR A 66 -14.68 -2.45 -0.67
C THR A 66 -15.53 -1.25 -1.08
N THR A 67 -15.44 -0.16 -0.34
CA THR A 67 -16.14 1.08 -0.69
C THR A 67 -15.51 1.75 -1.92
N ILE A 68 -16.32 2.54 -2.65
CA ILE A 68 -15.81 3.36 -3.77
C ILE A 68 -14.77 4.37 -3.26
N GLU A 69 -14.91 4.84 -2.02
CA GLU A 69 -14.00 5.79 -1.40
C GLU A 69 -12.63 5.16 -1.13
N HIS A 70 -12.59 3.95 -0.59
CA HIS A 70 -11.36 3.17 -0.42
C HIS A 70 -10.68 2.88 -1.76
N LEU A 71 -11.46 2.50 -2.78
CA LEU A 71 -10.91 2.29 -4.12
C LEU A 71 -10.28 3.57 -4.69
N LYS A 72 -10.96 4.72 -4.58
CA LYS A 72 -10.43 6.02 -5.02
C LYS A 72 -9.17 6.42 -4.26
N THR A 73 -9.17 6.23 -2.94
CA THR A 73 -8.01 6.51 -2.08
C THR A 73 -6.81 5.67 -2.52
N GLY A 74 -7.03 4.39 -2.80
CA GLY A 74 -5.96 3.52 -3.23
C GLY A 74 -5.39 3.85 -4.60
N ILE A 75 -6.25 4.23 -5.55
CA ILE A 75 -5.82 4.75 -6.86
C ILE A 75 -4.96 6.00 -6.68
N GLU A 76 -5.38 6.95 -5.84
CA GLU A 76 -4.64 8.19 -5.62
C GLU A 76 -3.24 7.92 -5.03
N ILE A 77 -3.15 7.11 -3.97
CA ILE A 77 -1.87 6.76 -3.33
C ILE A 77 -0.92 6.11 -4.35
N LEU A 78 -1.39 5.11 -5.09
CA LEU A 78 -0.56 4.39 -6.06
C LEU A 78 -0.11 5.30 -7.21
N HIS A 79 -1.04 6.07 -7.78
CA HIS A 79 -0.76 6.96 -8.90
C HIS A 79 0.26 8.04 -8.52
N ARG A 80 0.06 8.71 -7.38
CA ARG A 80 0.99 9.74 -6.88
C ARG A 80 2.35 9.16 -6.53
N THR A 81 2.40 7.96 -5.94
CA THR A 81 3.67 7.29 -5.63
C THR A 81 4.51 7.06 -6.89
N VAL A 82 3.90 6.60 -7.99
CA VAL A 82 4.62 6.39 -9.25
C VAL A 82 5.12 7.71 -9.83
N LEU A 83 4.29 8.76 -9.81
CA LEU A 83 4.69 10.09 -10.30
C LEU A 83 5.83 10.69 -9.48
N GLU A 84 5.73 10.68 -8.16
CA GLU A 84 6.77 11.21 -7.27
C GLU A 84 8.07 10.40 -7.37
N PHE A 85 7.98 9.07 -7.45
CA PHE A 85 9.15 8.23 -7.62
C PHE A 85 9.92 8.54 -8.91
N ASN A 86 9.21 8.76 -10.02
CA ASN A 86 9.82 9.07 -11.31
C ASN A 86 10.38 10.49 -11.40
N ASN A 87 9.86 11.43 -10.59
CA ASN A 87 10.29 12.83 -10.60
C ASN A 87 11.30 13.15 -9.48
N ALA A 88 11.44 12.28 -8.48
CA ALA A 88 12.40 12.48 -7.39
C ALA A 88 13.85 12.33 -7.91
N PRO A 89 14.77 13.22 -7.49
CA PRO A 89 16.16 13.22 -7.94
C PRO A 89 16.94 11.95 -7.57
#